data_AF-A0A929HQT1-F1
#
_entry.id   AF-A0A929HQT1-F1
#
_cell.length_a   1.000
_cell.length_b   1.000
_cell.length_c   1.000
_cell.angle_alpha   90.00
_cell.angle_beta   90.00
_cell.angle_gamma   90.00
#
_symmetry.space_group_name_H-M   'P 1'
#
loop_
_entity.id
_entity.type
_entity.pdbx_description
1 polymer ?
#
loop_
_entity_poly.entity_id
_entity_poly.type
_entity_poly.pdbx_seq_one_letter_code
_entity_poly.pdbx_strand_id
1 'polypeptide(L)' 'DKSDIYHSKSTAPTTIIDTLGAGDTFNAALIHSLVNNNELQYALDNACKLASHKCGQQGFANLTQDIEL' A
#
# COMPACT_ATOMS: atom_id res chain seq x y z
N ASP A 1 -1.84 29.85 -0.82
CA ASP A 1 -2.02 28.42 -0.50
C ASP A 1 -1.17 27.54 -1.37
N LYS A 2 -0.11 26.97 -0.80
CA LYS A 2 0.51 25.77 -1.35
C LYS A 2 0.16 24.64 -0.39
N SER A 3 -0.78 23.79 -0.81
CA SER A 3 -0.98 22.50 -0.17
C SER A 3 0.32 21.70 -0.25
N ASP A 4 0.72 21.08 0.86
CA ASP A 4 1.88 20.19 0.87
C ASP A 4 1.62 19.00 -0.05
N ILE A 5 2.61 18.67 -0.88
CA ILE A 5 2.57 17.53 -1.79
C ILE A 5 3.30 16.37 -1.09
N TYR A 6 2.55 15.33 -0.78
CA TYR A 6 3.08 14.08 -0.24
C TYR A 6 3.33 13.10 -1.38
N HIS A 7 4.45 12.39 -1.31
CA HIS A 7 4.84 11.42 -2.32
C HIS A 7 5.53 10.23 -1.66
N SER A 8 5.19 9.03 -2.13
CA SER A 8 5.86 7.80 -1.74
C SER A 8 6.21 7.00 -2.98
N LYS A 9 7.44 6.50 -3.03
CA LYS A 9 7.91 5.62 -4.10
C LYS A 9 7.52 4.18 -3.75
N SER A 10 6.98 3.44 -4.72
CA SER A 10 6.73 2.00 -4.56
C SER A 10 8.03 1.22 -4.35
N THR A 11 7.98 0.25 -3.43
CA THR A 11 8.98 -0.81 -3.26
C THR A 11 8.55 -2.04 -4.05
N ALA A 12 8.58 -1.93 -5.38
CA ALA A 12 8.16 -3.00 -6.28
C ALA A 12 8.78 -4.35 -5.89
N PRO A 13 7.99 -5.45 -5.92
CA PRO A 13 8.50 -6.76 -5.53
C PRO A 13 9.53 -7.24 -6.57
N THR A 14 10.39 -8.17 -6.17
CA THR A 14 11.43 -8.74 -7.06
C THR A 14 10.84 -9.35 -8.33
N THR A 15 9.60 -9.83 -8.28
CA THR A 15 8.87 -10.34 -9.44
C THR A 15 7.41 -9.90 -9.37
N ILE A 16 6.89 -9.36 -10.48
CA ILE A 16 5.46 -9.04 -10.61
C ILE A 16 4.72 -10.31 -11.06
N ILE A 17 3.75 -10.76 -10.27
CA ILE A 17 2.97 -11.98 -10.52
C ILE A 17 1.54 -11.62 -10.96
N ASP A 18 0.85 -10.75 -10.22
CA ASP A 18 -0.55 -10.38 -10.48
C ASP A 18 -0.82 -8.96 -9.98
N THR A 19 -1.17 -8.04 -10.88
CA THR A 19 -1.42 -6.63 -10.54
C THR A 19 -2.91 -6.31 -10.28
N LEU A 20 -3.82 -7.27 -10.51
CA LEU A 20 -5.26 -7.04 -10.41
C LEU A 20 -5.67 -6.64 -8.99
N GLY A 21 -6.23 -5.45 -8.81
CA GLY A 21 -6.64 -4.95 -7.49
C GLY A 21 -5.49 -4.43 -6.61
N ALA A 22 -4.30 -4.16 -7.18
CA ALA A 22 -3.24 -3.44 -6.47
C ALA A 22 -3.68 -2.02 -6.07
N GLY A 23 -4.46 -1.35 -6.91
CA GLY A 23 -5.07 -0.03 -6.59
C GLY A 23 -6.09 -0.11 -5.47
N ASP A 24 -6.94 -1.14 -5.45
CA ASP A 24 -7.89 -1.37 -4.36
C ASP A 24 -7.18 -1.65 -3.04
N THR A 25 -6.09 -2.43 -3.10
CA THR A 25 -5.21 -2.70 -1.96
C THR A 25 -4.56 -1.42 -1.43
N PHE A 26 -4.06 -0.57 -2.32
CA PHE A 26 -3.53 0.74 -1.96
C PHE A 26 -4.58 1.60 -1.23
N ASN A 27 -5.78 1.71 -1.80
CA ASN A 27 -6.87 2.48 -1.21
C ASN A 27 -7.23 1.94 0.18
N ALA A 28 -7.36 0.62 0.32
CA ALA A 28 -7.70 -0.03 1.59
C ALA A 28 -6.65 0.24 2.67
N ALA A 29 -5.35 0.10 2.36
CA ALA A 29 -4.27 0.35 3.30
C ALA A 29 -4.13 1.82 3.70
N LEU A 30 -4.34 2.74 2.75
CA LEU A 30 -4.36 4.18 3.02
C LEU A 30 -5.50 4.54 3.98
N ILE A 31 -6.73 4.09 3.66
CA ILE A 31 -7.92 4.31 4.50
C ILE A 31 -7.70 3.70 5.89
N HIS A 32 -7.20 2.47 5.97
CA HIS A 32 -6.90 1.80 7.24
C HIS A 32 -5.94 2.62 8.10
N SER A 33 -4.82 3.09 7.51
CA SER A 33 -3.82 3.88 8.25
C SER A 33 -4.40 5.20 8.75
N LEU A 34 -5.16 5.91 7.91
CA LEU A 34 -5.77 7.20 8.27
C LEU A 34 -6.86 7.05 9.34
N VAL A 35 -7.69 6.00 9.28
CA VAL A 35 -8.70 5.71 10.32
C VAL A 35 -8.04 5.38 11.67
N ASN A 36 -6.82 4.84 11.66
CA ASN A 36 -6.03 4.63 12.88
C ASN A 36 -5.23 5.86 13.32
N ASN A 37 -5.50 7.04 12.75
CA ASN A 37 -4.86 8.33 13.06
C ASN A 37 -3.35 8.38 12.77
N ASN A 38 -2.86 7.56 11.84
CA ASN A 38 -1.48 7.69 11.36
C ASN A 38 -1.32 8.96 10.52
N GLU A 39 -0.10 9.51 10.50
CA GLU A 39 0.23 10.65 9.65
C GLU A 39 0.12 10.31 8.16
N LEU A 40 -0.23 11.30 7.33
CA LEU A 40 -0.50 11.09 5.91
C LEU A 40 0.69 10.48 5.14
N GLN A 41 1.92 10.91 5.43
CA GLN A 41 3.11 10.34 4.78
C GLN A 41 3.27 8.85 5.12
N TYR A 42 3.11 8.49 6.40
CA TYR A 42 3.18 7.10 6.84
C TYR A 42 2.07 6.25 6.22
N ALA A 43 0.84 6.77 6.20
CA ALA A 43 -0.29 6.11 5.55
C ALA A 43 -0.04 5.85 4.05
N LEU A 44 0.59 6.82 3.36
CA LEU A 44 0.95 6.71 1.96
C LEU A 44 2.05 5.65 1.72
N ASP A 45 3.05 5.61 2.60
CA ASP A 45 4.14 4.61 2.55
C ASP A 45 3.60 3.19 2.76
N ASN A 46 2.71 3.00 3.74
CA ASN A 46 2.05 1.72 4.00
C ASN A 46 1.19 1.27 2.82
N ALA A 47 0.44 2.19 2.22
CA ALA A 47 -0.38 1.90 1.05
C ALA A 47 0.45 1.44 -0.15
N CYS A 48 1.56 2.14 -0.43
CA CYS A 48 2.53 1.72 -1.44
C CYS A 48 3.14 0.35 -1.14
N LYS A 49 3.51 0.09 0.12
CA LYS A 49 4.10 -1.19 0.56
C LYS A 49 3.14 -2.36 0.34
N LEU A 50 1.90 -2.27 0.82
CA LEU A 50 0.93 -3.36 0.69
C LEU A 50 0.53 -3.62 -0.77
N ALA A 51 0.32 -2.56 -1.56
CA ALA A 51 0.01 -2.70 -2.98
C ALA A 51 1.17 -3.31 -3.77
N SER A 52 2.42 -2.94 -3.43
CA SER A 52 3.60 -3.56 -4.04
C SER A 52 3.71 -5.03 -3.68
N HIS A 53 3.43 -5.42 -2.43
CA HIS A 53 3.37 -6.82 -2.04
C HIS A 53 2.27 -7.60 -2.76
N LYS A 54 1.08 -7.00 -2.92
CA LYS A 54 -0.02 -7.58 -3.69
C LYS A 54 0.42 -7.91 -5.11
N CYS A 55 1.19 -7.03 -5.75
CA CYS A 55 1.72 -7.28 -7.09
C CYS A 55 2.63 -8.52 -7.18
N GLY A 56 3.21 -8.95 -6.05
CA GLY A 56 4.14 -10.09 -5.95
C GLY A 56 3.47 -11.42 -5.59
N GLN A 57 2.15 -11.49 -5.52
CA GLN A 57 1.40 -12.73 -5.23
C GLN A 57 0.13 -12.83 -6.08
N GLN A 58 -0.42 -14.03 -6.23
CA GLN A 58 -1.70 -14.25 -6.90
C GLN A 58 -2.87 -14.02 -5.93
N GLY A 59 -3.82 -13.16 -6.30
CA GLY A 59 -5.00 -12.86 -5.47
C GLY A 59 -4.66 -12.24 -4.11
N PHE A 60 -5.57 -12.38 -3.13
CA PHE A 60 -5.49 -11.69 -1.82
C PHE A 60 -5.31 -12.61 -0.61
N ALA A 61 -5.30 -13.93 -0.81
CA ALA A 61 -5.14 -14.86 0.30
C ALA A 61 -3.82 -14.56 1.05
N ASN A 62 -3.92 -14.45 2.39
CA ASN A 62 -2.81 -14.20 3.30
C ASN A 62 -2.01 -12.90 3.04
N LEU A 63 -2.56 -11.94 2.30
CA LEU A 63 -1.85 -10.72 1.88
C LEU A 63 -1.27 -9.90 3.04
N THR A 64 -1.87 -9.98 4.23
CA THR A 64 -1.45 -9.21 5.42
C THR A 64 -0.76 -10.06 6.48
N GLN A 65 -0.50 -11.34 6.22
CA GLN A 65 0.02 -12.26 7.25
C GLN A 65 1.49 -11.97 7.60
N ASP A 66 2.27 -11.54 6.60
CA ASP A 66 3.72 -11.29 6.72
C ASP A 66 4.10 -9.81 6.54
N ILE A 67 3.11 -8.90 6.61
CA ILE A 67 3.34 -7.45 6.50
C ILE A 67 2.90 -6.75 7.78
N GLU A 68 3.87 -6.12 8.43
CA GLU A 68 3.61 -5.10 9.45
C GLU A 68 3.16 -3.81 8.74
N LEU A 69 1.92 -3.39 9.04
CA LEU A 69 1.27 -2.15 8.61
C LEU A 69 1.09 -1.22 9.81
#